data_AF-A0A4Q3QXM9-F1
#
_entry.id   AF-A0A4Q3QXM9-F1
#
_cell.length_a   1.000
_cell.length_b   1.000
_cell.length_c   1.000
_cell.angle_alpha   90.00
_cell.angle_beta   90.00
_cell.angle_gamma   90.00
#
_symmetry.space_group_name_H-M   'P 1'
#
loop_
_entity.id
_entity.type
_entity.pdbx_description
1 polymer ?
#
loop_
_entity_poly.entity_id
_entity_poly.type
_entity_poly.pdbx_seq_one_letter_code
_entity_poly.pdbx_strand_id
1 'polypeptide(L)'
;SWSNVAMLGYYSLVRAETKLPSFAKPTMAAMKDTIMRMANTFLAKANQNAFATVMGQSASDYNWGGNSVAANQGILLLEAYRLTNDKKYLYGAISNIDYLLGRNATGYSFITGIGSKTPMHPHHRQSEADGITEPVPGLLVGGPNIGMQDGCNYPYKEIETAYADVVCSYASNEIAINWQAPIVYLTNALEALKSQAGLTNKSLRLSSVATWCCNKRPL
;
A
#
# COMPACT_ATOMS: atom_id res chain seq x y z
N SER A 1 -0.55 -9.92 6.30
CA SER A 1 -1.81 -10.06 5.53
C SER A 1 -2.93 -10.41 6.52
N TRP A 2 -4.15 -10.65 6.05
CA TRP A 2 -5.23 -11.12 6.93
C TRP A 2 -4.97 -12.54 7.48
N SER A 3 -4.30 -13.40 6.70
CA SER A 3 -3.97 -14.79 7.08
C SER A 3 -2.71 -14.93 7.91
N ASN A 4 -1.85 -13.90 7.94
CA ASN A 4 -0.64 -13.86 8.76
C ASN A 4 -0.48 -12.48 9.41
N VAL A 5 -0.73 -12.44 10.72
CA VAL A 5 -0.82 -11.23 11.53
C VAL A 5 0.37 -11.05 12.50
N ALA A 6 1.40 -11.90 12.41
CA ALA A 6 2.52 -11.88 13.36
C ALA A 6 3.19 -10.50 13.47
N MET A 7 3.36 -9.81 12.34
CA MET A 7 3.97 -8.48 12.30
C MET A 7 3.17 -7.42 13.09
N LEU A 8 1.84 -7.53 13.16
CA LEU A 8 1.05 -6.60 13.99
C LEU A 8 1.42 -6.73 15.48
N GLY A 9 1.67 -7.97 15.94
CA GLY A 9 2.18 -8.24 17.28
C GLY A 9 3.59 -7.68 17.49
N TYR A 10 4.47 -7.86 16.50
CA TYR A 10 5.85 -7.36 16.56
C TYR A 10 5.87 -5.84 16.69
N TYR A 11 5.13 -5.12 15.83
CA TYR A 11 5.05 -3.66 15.88
C TYR A 11 4.51 -3.15 17.21
N SER A 12 3.49 -3.82 17.75
CA SER A 12 2.88 -3.44 19.03
C SER A 12 3.85 -3.59 20.19
N LEU A 13 4.54 -4.72 20.28
CA LEU A 13 5.50 -5.01 21.36
C LEU A 13 6.74 -4.13 21.26
N VAL A 14 7.30 -3.97 20.06
CA VAL A 14 8.47 -3.10 19.83
C VAL A 14 8.14 -1.64 20.18
N ARG A 15 6.94 -1.15 19.85
CA ARG A 15 6.51 0.22 20.21
C ARG A 15 6.28 0.40 21.70
N ALA A 16 5.91 -0.66 22.41
CA ALA A 16 5.67 -0.65 23.85
C ALA A 16 6.89 -1.11 24.67
N GLU A 17 8.06 -1.30 24.06
CA GLU A 17 9.24 -1.90 24.70
C GLU A 17 9.60 -1.27 26.05
N THR A 18 9.49 0.05 26.18
CA THR A 18 9.78 0.79 27.42
C THR A 18 8.84 0.46 28.58
N LYS A 19 7.68 -0.15 28.29
CA LYS A 19 6.67 -0.58 29.26
C LYS A 19 6.75 -2.08 29.57
N LEU A 20 7.63 -2.82 28.89
CA LEU A 20 7.74 -4.27 29.06
C LEU A 20 8.73 -4.62 30.19
N PRO A 21 8.51 -5.74 30.89
CA PRO A 21 9.46 -6.25 31.87
C PRO A 21 10.85 -6.51 31.27
N SER A 22 11.90 -6.41 32.09
CA SER A 22 13.29 -6.59 31.64
C SER A 22 13.57 -7.93 30.96
N PHE A 23 12.86 -9.00 31.36
CA PHE A 23 13.00 -10.32 30.74
C PHE A 23 12.55 -10.36 29.27
N ALA A 24 11.74 -9.40 28.81
CA ALA A 24 11.26 -9.33 27.44
C ALA A 24 12.29 -8.71 26.47
N LYS A 25 13.37 -8.09 26.98
CA LYS A 25 14.38 -7.40 26.16
C LYS A 25 15.00 -8.28 25.06
N PRO A 26 15.41 -9.54 25.32
CA PRO A 26 15.97 -10.40 24.27
C PRO A 26 14.95 -10.69 23.15
N THR A 27 13.69 -10.88 23.52
CA THR A 27 12.60 -11.07 22.55
C THR A 27 12.40 -9.81 21.69
N MET A 28 12.45 -8.62 22.29
CA MET A 28 12.32 -7.36 21.54
C MET A 28 13.47 -7.14 20.57
N ALA A 29 14.70 -7.47 20.96
CA ALA A 29 15.86 -7.45 20.07
C ALA A 29 15.65 -8.38 18.85
N ALA A 30 15.24 -9.63 19.09
CA ALA A 30 14.97 -10.59 18.01
C ALA A 30 13.82 -10.16 17.07
N MET A 31 12.79 -9.49 17.61
CA MET A 31 11.70 -8.92 16.81
C MET A 31 12.18 -7.76 15.94
N LYS A 32 12.98 -6.83 16.50
CA LYS A 32 13.59 -5.73 15.74
C LYS A 32 14.51 -6.28 14.64
N ASP A 33 15.34 -7.26 14.95
CA ASP A 33 16.22 -7.90 13.95
C ASP A 33 15.41 -8.53 12.81
N THR A 34 14.27 -9.13 13.11
CA THR A 34 13.37 -9.68 12.08
C THR A 34 12.80 -8.58 11.18
N ILE A 35 12.32 -7.47 11.77
CA ILE A 35 11.85 -6.30 11.01
C ILE A 35 12.98 -5.79 10.10
N MET A 36 14.18 -5.62 10.64
CA MET A 36 15.34 -5.11 9.90
C MET A 36 15.77 -6.03 8.76
N ARG A 37 15.79 -7.35 8.98
CA ARG A 37 16.10 -8.32 7.91
C ARG A 37 15.07 -8.25 6.78
N MET A 38 13.78 -8.23 7.10
CA MET A 38 12.73 -8.11 6.08
C MET A 38 12.85 -6.80 5.30
N ALA A 39 13.06 -5.69 5.99
CA ALA A 39 13.23 -4.37 5.37
C ALA A 39 14.42 -4.34 4.41
N ASN A 40 15.56 -4.91 4.82
CA ASN A 40 16.74 -5.01 3.97
C ASN A 40 16.52 -5.90 2.74
N THR A 41 15.81 -7.02 2.90
CA THR A 41 15.46 -7.92 1.78
C THR A 41 14.59 -7.19 0.76
N PHE A 42 13.61 -6.41 1.20
CA PHE A 42 12.76 -5.61 0.31
C PHE A 42 13.57 -4.56 -0.47
N LEU A 43 14.47 -3.84 0.20
CA LEU A 43 15.28 -2.81 -0.46
C LEU A 43 16.36 -3.38 -1.38
N ALA A 44 16.91 -4.56 -1.10
CA ALA A 44 17.99 -5.16 -1.88
C ALA A 44 17.62 -5.35 -3.36
N LYS A 45 16.32 -5.55 -3.63
CA LYS A 45 15.81 -5.77 -4.98
C LYS A 45 14.99 -4.61 -5.55
N ALA A 46 14.77 -3.54 -4.78
CA ALA A 46 13.92 -2.42 -5.19
C ALA A 46 14.40 -1.72 -6.48
N ASN A 47 15.72 -1.69 -6.72
CA ASN A 47 16.31 -1.08 -7.93
C ASN A 47 16.53 -2.09 -9.08
N GLN A 48 16.05 -3.33 -8.95
CA GLN A 48 16.27 -4.40 -9.93
C GLN A 48 15.08 -4.61 -10.87
N ASN A 49 13.91 -4.00 -10.58
CA ASN A 49 12.75 -4.04 -11.47
C ASN A 49 12.62 -2.73 -12.28
N ALA A 50 11.82 -2.80 -13.36
CA ALA A 50 11.65 -1.71 -14.32
C ALA A 50 11.06 -0.42 -13.73
N PHE A 51 10.39 -0.51 -12.57
CA PHE A 51 9.68 0.61 -11.96
C PHE A 51 10.40 1.20 -10.74
N ALA A 52 11.54 0.62 -10.34
CA ALA A 52 12.27 0.99 -9.13
C ALA A 52 11.37 1.01 -7.88
N THR A 53 10.54 -0.03 -7.71
CA THR A 53 9.58 -0.17 -6.60
C THR A 53 9.94 -1.33 -5.69
N VAL A 54 9.55 -1.26 -4.41
CA VAL A 54 9.69 -2.42 -3.52
C VAL A 54 8.75 -3.55 -3.94
N MET A 55 7.52 -3.23 -4.33
CA MET A 55 6.57 -4.17 -4.92
C MET A 55 7.13 -4.78 -6.21
N GLY A 56 6.77 -6.03 -6.48
CA GLY A 56 7.09 -6.72 -7.75
C GLY A 56 8.42 -7.46 -7.77
N GLN A 57 8.86 -8.02 -6.63
CA GLN A 57 10.13 -8.78 -6.55
C GLN A 57 9.99 -10.24 -6.97
N SER A 58 8.77 -10.72 -7.10
CA SER A 58 8.43 -12.08 -7.44
C SER A 58 7.03 -12.15 -8.06
N ALA A 59 6.77 -13.19 -8.86
CA ALA A 59 5.43 -13.46 -9.39
C ALA A 59 4.38 -13.60 -8.27
N SER A 60 4.78 -14.13 -7.11
CA SER A 60 3.91 -14.30 -5.95
C SER A 60 3.45 -12.99 -5.30
N ASP A 61 4.11 -11.86 -5.59
CA ASP A 61 3.64 -10.55 -5.12
C ASP A 61 2.34 -10.14 -5.84
N TYR A 62 2.14 -10.60 -7.07
CA TYR A 62 0.97 -10.32 -7.91
C TYR A 62 -0.15 -11.36 -7.69
N ASN A 63 -0.63 -11.42 -6.45
CA ASN A 63 -1.71 -12.31 -6.02
C ASN A 63 -3.02 -11.53 -5.77
N TRP A 64 -4.08 -12.24 -5.36
CA TRP A 64 -5.34 -11.60 -4.99
C TRP A 64 -5.14 -10.62 -3.83
N GLY A 65 -5.28 -9.33 -4.13
CA GLY A 65 -5.03 -8.25 -3.17
C GLY A 65 -3.55 -7.90 -3.04
N GLY A 66 -2.74 -8.14 -4.08
CA GLY A 66 -1.31 -7.79 -4.14
C GLY A 66 -1.04 -6.31 -3.83
N ASN A 67 -1.94 -5.40 -4.20
CA ASN A 67 -1.82 -3.98 -3.80
C ASN A 67 -1.82 -3.77 -2.28
N SER A 68 -2.58 -4.58 -1.53
CA SER A 68 -2.52 -4.55 -0.07
C SER A 68 -1.19 -5.09 0.47
N VAL A 69 -0.54 -6.01 -0.25
CA VAL A 69 0.81 -6.50 0.07
C VAL A 69 1.81 -5.36 -0.11
N ALA A 70 1.75 -4.62 -1.22
CA ALA A 70 2.57 -3.43 -1.44
C ALA A 70 2.41 -2.40 -0.30
N ALA A 71 1.17 -2.10 0.11
CA ALA A 71 0.94 -1.18 1.23
C ALA A 71 1.54 -1.72 2.55
N ASN A 72 1.37 -3.01 2.86
CA ASN A 72 1.93 -3.63 4.07
C ASN A 72 3.47 -3.69 4.07
N GLN A 73 4.11 -3.93 2.92
CA GLN A 73 5.56 -3.81 2.77
C GLN A 73 6.03 -2.39 3.10
N GLY A 74 5.29 -1.37 2.65
CA GLY A 74 5.56 0.03 3.00
C GLY A 74 5.46 0.30 4.50
N ILE A 75 4.45 -0.26 5.18
CA ILE A 75 4.32 -0.16 6.65
C ILE A 75 5.54 -0.74 7.37
N LEU A 76 6.00 -1.92 6.94
CA LEU A 76 7.18 -2.56 7.51
C LEU A 76 8.42 -1.67 7.36
N LEU A 77 8.59 -1.05 6.19
CA LEU A 77 9.69 -0.12 5.92
C LEU A 77 9.60 1.14 6.79
N LEU A 78 8.40 1.67 7.04
CA LEU A 78 8.22 2.77 7.98
C LEU A 78 8.60 2.38 9.42
N GLU A 79 8.30 1.15 9.86
CA GLU A 79 8.75 0.69 11.17
C GLU A 79 10.29 0.53 11.23
N ALA A 80 10.93 0.06 10.15
CA ALA A 80 12.40 0.06 10.06
C ALA A 80 13.00 1.47 10.08
N TYR A 81 12.36 2.45 9.42
CA TYR A 81 12.74 3.86 9.51
C TYR A 81 12.61 4.38 10.96
N ARG A 82 11.54 4.03 11.68
CA ARG A 82 11.38 4.45 13.09
C ARG A 82 12.46 3.87 14.00
N LEU A 83 12.93 2.66 13.72
CA LEU A 83 13.98 1.99 14.50
C LEU A 83 15.38 2.56 14.25
N THR A 84 15.64 3.08 13.04
CA THR A 84 17.01 3.42 12.59
C THR A 84 17.21 4.89 12.24
N ASN A 85 16.13 5.61 11.94
CA ASN A 85 16.13 6.92 11.31
C ASN A 85 16.84 6.99 9.93
N ASP A 86 17.09 5.83 9.29
CA ASP A 86 17.73 5.74 7.98
C ASP A 86 16.69 5.93 6.85
N LYS A 87 16.83 7.03 6.11
CA LYS A 87 15.87 7.45 5.07
C LYS A 87 15.72 6.45 3.93
N LYS A 88 16.65 5.50 3.73
CA LYS A 88 16.48 4.48 2.68
C LYS A 88 15.19 3.66 2.86
N TYR A 89 14.80 3.40 4.10
CA TYR A 89 13.55 2.68 4.38
C TYR A 89 12.33 3.56 4.07
N LEU A 90 12.39 4.85 4.40
CA LEU A 90 11.35 5.81 4.05
C LEU A 90 11.16 5.91 2.53
N TYR A 91 12.26 5.98 1.77
CA TYR A 91 12.18 6.01 0.30
C TYR A 91 11.63 4.72 -0.30
N GLY A 92 11.95 3.56 0.28
CA GLY A 92 11.30 2.30 -0.11
C GLY A 92 9.80 2.28 0.19
N ALA A 93 9.36 2.88 1.30
CA ALA A 93 7.93 3.01 1.60
C ALA A 93 7.23 3.92 0.58
N ILE A 94 7.87 5.03 0.19
CA ILE A 94 7.38 5.94 -0.86
C ILE A 94 7.30 5.21 -2.20
N SER A 95 8.28 4.38 -2.56
CA SER A 95 8.25 3.67 -3.85
C SER A 95 7.06 2.69 -3.97
N ASN A 96 6.55 2.16 -2.86
CA ASN A 96 5.30 1.40 -2.87
C ASN A 96 4.05 2.27 -3.03
N ILE A 97 4.06 3.52 -2.52
CA ILE A 97 3.00 4.48 -2.87
C ILE A 97 3.07 4.84 -4.35
N ASP A 98 4.27 5.09 -4.88
CA ASP A 98 4.47 5.38 -6.30
C ASP A 98 3.92 4.24 -7.18
N TYR A 99 4.19 2.99 -6.82
CA TYR A 99 3.60 1.81 -7.46
C TYR A 99 2.07 1.87 -7.45
N LEU A 100 1.46 2.09 -6.28
CA LEU A 100 0.01 2.11 -6.11
C LEU A 100 -0.66 3.28 -6.85
N LEU A 101 0.08 4.37 -7.09
CA LEU A 101 -0.41 5.59 -7.76
C LEU A 101 -0.04 5.68 -9.25
N GLY A 102 0.53 4.63 -9.84
CA GLY A 102 0.69 4.54 -11.30
C GLY A 102 2.10 4.26 -11.82
N ARG A 103 3.13 4.20 -10.97
CA ARG A 103 4.47 3.74 -11.38
C ARG A 103 4.53 2.21 -11.39
N ASN A 104 3.78 1.62 -12.31
CA ASN A 104 3.63 0.18 -12.49
C ASN A 104 3.34 -0.16 -13.96
N ALA A 105 3.40 -1.45 -14.31
CA ALA A 105 3.26 -1.91 -15.70
C ALA A 105 1.88 -1.64 -16.33
N THR A 106 0.83 -1.49 -15.52
CA THR A 106 -0.52 -1.21 -16.03
C THR A 106 -0.76 0.28 -16.34
N GLY A 107 0.05 1.15 -15.72
CA GLY A 107 -0.12 2.59 -15.71
C GLY A 107 -1.35 3.09 -14.94
N TYR A 108 -2.11 2.21 -14.28
CA TYR A 108 -3.21 2.62 -13.40
C TYR A 108 -2.67 3.09 -12.05
N SER A 109 -3.19 4.21 -11.57
CA SER A 109 -3.36 4.39 -10.14
C SER A 109 -4.44 3.43 -9.69
N PHE A 110 -4.18 2.57 -8.71
CA PHE A 110 -5.13 1.56 -8.27
C PHE A 110 -6.14 2.09 -7.24
N ILE A 111 -6.28 3.41 -7.10
CA ILE A 111 -7.23 4.05 -6.20
C ILE A 111 -8.26 4.79 -7.04
N THR A 112 -9.54 4.48 -6.85
CA THR A 112 -10.65 5.14 -7.57
C THR A 112 -10.58 6.66 -7.37
N GLY A 113 -10.70 7.43 -8.46
CA GLY A 113 -10.73 8.89 -8.43
C GLY A 113 -9.42 9.59 -8.06
N ILE A 114 -8.29 8.89 -7.92
CA ILE A 114 -6.97 9.50 -7.65
C ILE A 114 -6.00 9.18 -8.77
N GLY A 115 -5.61 10.17 -9.57
CA GLY A 115 -4.64 10.02 -10.67
C GLY A 115 -5.29 10.20 -12.04
N SER A 116 -4.52 10.08 -13.11
CA SER A 116 -5.00 10.30 -14.48
C SER A 116 -5.61 9.06 -15.14
N LYS A 117 -5.33 7.87 -14.60
CA LYS A 117 -5.85 6.58 -15.06
C LYS A 117 -6.19 5.75 -13.82
N THR A 118 -7.47 5.59 -13.51
CA THR A 118 -7.98 4.99 -12.27
C THR A 118 -9.03 3.93 -12.58
N PRO A 119 -9.33 2.99 -11.66
CA PRO A 119 -10.44 2.07 -11.81
C PRO A 119 -11.76 2.85 -11.95
N MET A 120 -12.48 2.58 -13.04
CA MET A 120 -13.81 3.10 -13.33
C MET A 120 -14.89 2.05 -13.12
N HIS A 121 -14.51 0.77 -13.16
CA HIS A 121 -15.43 -0.36 -13.05
C HIS A 121 -14.97 -1.35 -11.96
N PRO A 122 -14.75 -0.90 -10.72
CA PRO A 122 -14.38 -1.80 -9.62
C PRO A 122 -15.49 -2.82 -9.38
N HIS A 123 -15.11 -4.03 -8.96
CA HIS A 123 -16.05 -5.00 -8.42
C HIS A 123 -16.54 -4.51 -7.05
N HIS A 124 -17.48 -3.57 -7.06
CA HIS A 124 -18.05 -2.89 -5.90
C HIS A 124 -19.52 -2.58 -6.15
N ARG A 125 -20.40 -3.35 -5.50
CA ARG A 125 -21.85 -3.32 -5.75
C ARG A 125 -22.46 -1.93 -5.67
N GLN A 126 -22.02 -1.11 -4.71
CA GLN A 126 -22.55 0.23 -4.54
C GLN A 126 -22.19 1.13 -5.73
N SER A 127 -20.93 1.10 -6.18
CA SER A 127 -20.52 1.87 -7.37
C SER A 127 -21.18 1.37 -8.66
N GLU A 128 -21.50 0.08 -8.74
CA GLU A 128 -22.18 -0.50 -9.92
C GLU A 128 -23.67 -0.13 -9.96
N ALA A 129 -24.33 -0.08 -8.79
CA ALA A 129 -25.78 0.03 -8.70
C ALA A 129 -26.31 1.46 -8.55
N ASP A 130 -25.48 2.43 -8.17
CA ASP A 130 -25.93 3.78 -7.81
C ASP A 130 -26.28 4.69 -9.02
N GLY A 131 -25.98 4.25 -10.24
CA GLY A 131 -26.25 4.99 -11.48
C GLY A 131 -25.29 6.16 -11.71
N ILE A 132 -24.22 6.29 -10.92
CA ILE A 132 -23.20 7.32 -11.07
C ILE A 132 -22.08 6.79 -11.98
N THR A 133 -21.65 7.59 -12.96
CA THR A 133 -20.57 7.19 -13.88
C THR A 133 -19.25 6.94 -13.16
N GLU A 134 -18.93 7.80 -12.19
CA GLU A 134 -17.72 7.70 -11.37
C GLU A 134 -17.96 6.78 -10.17
N PRO A 135 -17.09 5.78 -9.93
CA PRO A 135 -17.22 4.95 -8.74
C PRO A 135 -16.96 5.77 -7.47
N VAL A 136 -17.38 5.24 -6.32
CA VAL A 136 -17.01 5.79 -5.00
C VAL A 136 -15.49 6.02 -4.94
N PRO A 137 -15.02 7.25 -4.69
CA PRO A 137 -13.60 7.59 -4.75
C PRO A 137 -12.83 7.09 -3.51
N GLY A 138 -11.51 6.95 -3.65
CA GLY A 138 -10.61 6.58 -2.55
C GLY A 138 -10.54 5.08 -2.25
N LEU A 139 -11.11 4.23 -3.11
CA LEU A 139 -11.09 2.78 -2.94
C LEU A 139 -9.88 2.17 -3.62
N LEU A 140 -8.99 1.56 -2.84
CA LEU A 140 -7.92 0.72 -3.36
C LEU A 140 -8.46 -0.61 -3.90
N VAL A 141 -8.19 -0.90 -5.17
CA VAL A 141 -8.52 -2.20 -5.78
C VAL A 141 -7.44 -3.26 -5.55
N GLY A 142 -7.78 -4.53 -5.75
CA GLY A 142 -6.88 -5.67 -5.52
C GLY A 142 -5.54 -5.59 -6.27
N GLY A 143 -5.56 -5.11 -7.51
CA GLY A 143 -4.39 -4.97 -8.37
C GLY A 143 -4.14 -6.21 -9.25
N PRO A 144 -3.00 -6.24 -9.98
CA PRO A 144 -2.69 -7.35 -10.86
C PRO A 144 -2.66 -8.68 -10.13
N ASN A 145 -3.29 -9.69 -10.72
CA ASN A 145 -3.43 -11.01 -10.16
C ASN A 145 -3.20 -12.08 -11.23
N ILE A 146 -2.05 -12.77 -11.13
CA ILE A 146 -1.64 -13.80 -12.10
C ILE A 146 -2.59 -14.99 -12.16
N GLY A 147 -3.37 -15.22 -11.09
CA GLY A 147 -4.28 -16.34 -11.00
C GLY A 147 -5.55 -16.14 -11.83
N MET A 148 -5.91 -14.89 -12.17
CA MET A 148 -7.12 -14.54 -12.92
C MET A 148 -8.34 -15.38 -12.51
N GLN A 149 -8.57 -15.54 -11.20
CA GLN A 149 -9.49 -16.54 -10.63
C GLN A 149 -10.99 -16.22 -10.79
N ASP A 150 -11.33 -15.32 -11.71
CA ASP A 150 -12.69 -14.82 -11.94
C ASP A 150 -13.28 -15.24 -13.30
N GLY A 151 -12.46 -15.81 -14.20
CA GLY A 151 -12.90 -16.23 -15.53
C GLY A 151 -13.26 -15.06 -16.46
N CYS A 152 -12.91 -13.82 -16.10
CA CYS A 152 -13.18 -12.64 -16.90
C CYS A 152 -12.15 -12.47 -18.02
N ASN A 153 -12.43 -11.57 -18.97
CA ASN A 153 -11.49 -11.26 -20.03
C ASN A 153 -10.46 -10.22 -19.55
N TYR A 154 -9.17 -10.58 -19.63
CA TYR A 154 -8.06 -9.69 -19.32
C TYR A 154 -7.40 -9.20 -20.61
N PRO A 155 -7.15 -7.88 -20.75
CA PRO A 155 -6.48 -7.33 -21.94
C PRO A 155 -5.03 -7.81 -22.05
N TYR A 156 -4.38 -8.06 -20.91
CA TYR A 156 -3.00 -8.50 -20.78
C TYR A 156 -2.92 -9.60 -19.72
N LYS A 157 -1.98 -10.53 -19.87
CA LYS A 157 -1.89 -11.74 -19.03
C LYS A 157 -0.51 -11.96 -18.43
N GLU A 158 0.43 -11.07 -18.69
CA GLU A 158 1.73 -11.08 -18.05
C GLU A 158 1.58 -10.74 -16.56
N ILE A 159 2.56 -11.15 -15.76
CA ILE A 159 2.49 -11.17 -14.31
C ILE A 159 2.05 -9.80 -13.72
N GLU A 160 2.66 -8.72 -14.20
CA GLU A 160 2.43 -7.37 -13.67
C GLU A 160 1.26 -6.64 -14.34
N THR A 161 0.74 -7.18 -15.45
CA THR A 161 -0.29 -6.57 -16.29
C THR A 161 -1.62 -7.34 -16.26
N ALA A 162 -1.69 -8.47 -15.54
CA ALA A 162 -2.88 -9.27 -15.30
C ALA A 162 -3.92 -8.54 -14.42
N TYR A 163 -4.44 -7.43 -14.95
CA TYR A 163 -5.43 -6.55 -14.35
C TYR A 163 -6.47 -6.15 -15.40
N ALA A 164 -7.75 -6.16 -15.01
CA ALA A 164 -8.85 -5.76 -15.89
C ALA A 164 -9.79 -4.82 -15.14
N ASP A 165 -9.96 -3.60 -15.66
CA ASP A 165 -10.92 -2.64 -15.11
C ASP A 165 -12.33 -2.93 -15.61
N VAL A 166 -12.90 -4.03 -15.14
CA VAL A 166 -14.25 -4.49 -15.44
C VAL A 166 -14.89 -5.05 -14.19
N VAL A 167 -16.20 -4.84 -14.02
CA VAL A 167 -16.94 -5.25 -12.82
C VAL A 167 -16.87 -6.76 -12.59
N CYS A 168 -16.82 -7.56 -13.66
CA CYS A 168 -16.64 -9.01 -13.57
C CYS A 168 -15.39 -9.40 -12.77
N SER A 169 -14.30 -8.62 -12.89
CA SER A 169 -12.97 -9.01 -12.42
C SER A 169 -12.81 -8.83 -10.91
N TYR A 170 -13.46 -9.67 -10.11
CA TYR A 170 -13.26 -9.64 -8.65
C TYR A 170 -11.84 -10.04 -8.25
N ALA A 171 -11.13 -10.84 -9.06
CA ALA A 171 -9.80 -11.32 -8.69
C ALA A 171 -8.73 -10.22 -8.75
N SER A 172 -8.92 -9.22 -9.62
CA SER A 172 -7.97 -8.10 -9.80
C SER A 172 -8.54 -6.72 -9.43
N ASN A 173 -9.87 -6.55 -9.49
CA ASN A 173 -10.51 -5.23 -9.41
C ASN A 173 -11.59 -5.10 -8.31
N GLU A 174 -11.69 -6.06 -7.39
CA GLU A 174 -12.50 -5.92 -6.17
C GLU A 174 -11.93 -4.85 -5.23
N ILE A 175 -12.69 -4.49 -4.19
CA ILE A 175 -12.25 -3.67 -3.07
C ILE A 175 -12.45 -4.44 -1.75
N ALA A 176 -11.59 -4.21 -0.76
CA ALA A 176 -11.76 -4.82 0.55
C ALA A 176 -11.24 -3.93 1.69
N ILE A 177 -11.87 -4.00 2.86
CA ILE A 177 -11.50 -3.20 4.04
C ILE A 177 -10.06 -3.45 4.50
N ASN A 178 -9.58 -4.68 4.38
CA ASN A 178 -8.20 -5.07 4.72
C ASN A 178 -7.18 -4.62 3.67
N TRP A 179 -7.63 -4.14 2.50
CA TRP A 179 -6.78 -3.46 1.52
C TRP A 179 -6.79 -1.95 1.76
N GLN A 180 -7.93 -1.37 2.15
CA GLN A 180 -8.03 0.04 2.53
C GLN A 180 -7.20 0.38 3.77
N ALA A 181 -7.28 -0.45 4.81
CA ALA A 181 -6.59 -0.19 6.08
C ALA A 181 -5.08 0.08 5.94
N PRO A 182 -4.28 -0.75 5.24
CA PRO A 182 -2.85 -0.50 5.12
C PRO A 182 -2.51 0.73 4.26
N ILE A 183 -3.28 1.03 3.19
CA ILE A 183 -2.99 2.23 2.38
C ILE A 183 -3.32 3.52 3.15
N VAL A 184 -4.39 3.52 3.94
CA VAL A 184 -4.72 4.64 4.84
C VAL A 184 -3.62 4.84 5.86
N TYR A 185 -3.13 3.78 6.51
CA TYR A 185 -2.02 3.90 7.46
C TYR A 185 -0.76 4.43 6.78
N LEU A 186 -0.36 3.83 5.65
CA LEU A 186 0.88 4.15 4.96
C LEU A 186 0.91 5.63 4.51
N THR A 187 -0.16 6.10 3.87
CA THR A 187 -0.27 7.48 3.41
C THR A 187 -0.25 8.49 4.56
N ASN A 188 -1.03 8.25 5.63
CA ASN A 188 -1.05 9.15 6.80
C ASN A 188 0.29 9.13 7.55
N ALA A 189 0.96 7.98 7.66
CA ALA A 189 2.25 7.89 8.30
C ALA A 189 3.33 8.63 7.51
N LEU A 190 3.33 8.51 6.17
CA LEU A 190 4.23 9.29 5.31
C LEU A 190 3.98 10.79 5.44
N GLU A 191 2.71 11.21 5.44
CA GLU A 191 2.31 12.60 5.65
C GLU A 191 2.81 13.14 6.99
N ALA A 192 2.69 12.37 8.07
CA ALA A 192 3.17 12.76 9.39
C ALA A 192 4.71 12.84 9.47
N LEU A 193 5.41 11.96 8.74
CA LEU A 193 6.87 11.85 8.79
C LEU A 193 7.59 12.81 7.82
N LYS A 194 6.91 13.34 6.79
CA LYS A 194 7.57 14.09 5.70
C LYS A 194 8.40 15.29 6.16
N SER A 195 7.95 16.03 7.17
CA SER A 195 8.69 17.19 7.69
C SER A 195 9.85 16.77 8.59
N GLN A 196 9.66 15.75 9.43
CA GLN A 196 10.75 15.18 10.24
C GLN A 196 11.85 14.58 9.37
N ALA A 197 11.47 13.94 8.27
CA ALA A 197 12.38 13.37 7.30
C ALA A 197 13.06 14.41 6.39
N GLY A 198 12.68 15.69 6.48
CA GLY A 198 13.22 16.76 5.63
C GLY A 198 12.84 16.62 4.16
N LEU A 199 11.71 15.96 3.85
CA LEU A 199 11.14 15.87 2.50
C LEU A 199 10.33 17.11 2.12
N THR A 200 9.97 17.94 3.12
CA THR A 200 9.28 19.21 2.92
C THR A 200 9.93 20.29 3.77
N ASN A 201 9.93 21.53 3.28
CA ASN A 201 10.35 22.68 4.07
C ASN A 201 9.35 22.92 5.20
N LYS A 202 9.84 23.16 6.43
CA LYS A 202 9.03 23.40 7.64
C LYS A 202 8.02 24.56 7.54
N SER A 203 8.01 25.36 6.45
CA SER A 203 7.12 26.52 6.27
C SER A 203 5.70 26.18 5.79
N LEU A 204 5.44 24.96 5.31
CA LEU A 204 4.09 24.53 4.94
C LEU A 204 3.42 23.82 6.12
N ARG A 205 3.05 24.58 7.16
CA ARG A 205 2.05 24.11 8.10
C ARG A 205 0.74 23.90 7.34
N LEU A 206 0.17 22.71 7.49
CA LEU A 206 -1.10 22.26 6.93
C LEU A 206 -2.21 23.30 7.08
N SER A 207 -2.61 23.94 5.98
CA SER A 207 -3.89 24.65 5.87
C SER A 207 -4.72 24.21 4.66
N SER A 208 -4.33 23.17 3.90
CA SER A 208 -5.00 22.89 2.62
C SER A 208 -5.19 21.43 2.20
N VAL A 209 -4.66 20.43 2.93
CA VAL A 209 -4.81 19.01 2.48
C VAL A 209 -5.98 18.29 3.16
N ALA A 210 -6.44 18.75 4.33
CA ALA A 210 -7.61 18.18 5.01
C ALA A 210 -8.96 18.60 4.38
N THR A 211 -8.98 19.56 3.46
CA THR A 211 -10.22 20.16 2.94
C THR A 211 -10.81 19.41 1.73
N TRP A 212 -10.08 18.48 1.12
CA TRP A 212 -10.57 17.80 -0.08
C TRP A 212 -11.56 16.66 0.21
N CYS A 213 -11.51 16.06 1.41
CA CYS A 213 -12.39 14.95 1.78
C CYS A 213 -13.82 15.39 2.19
N CYS A 214 -14.04 16.69 2.45
CA CYS A 214 -15.31 17.19 3.00
C CYS A 214 -16.08 18.18 2.12
N ASN A 215 -15.53 18.63 0.99
CA ASN A 215 -16.20 19.64 0.15
C ASN A 215 -16.40 19.15 -1.28
N LYS A 216 -17.29 18.16 -1.49
CA LYS A 216 -18.20 18.08 -2.66
C LYS A 216 -19.30 17.03 -2.42
N ARG A 217 -20.42 17.48 -1.85
CA ARG A 217 -21.80 17.08 -2.21
C ARG A 217 -22.79 17.94 -1.40
N PRO A 218 -23.49 18.90 -2.00
CA PRO A 218 -24.86 19.18 -1.59
C PRO A 218 -25.75 18.01 -2.04
N LEU A 219 -26.72 17.67 -1.21
CA LEU A 219 -27.84 16.76 -1.52
C LEU A 219 -28.60 17.22 -2.77
#